data_AF-A0A958ASY4-F1
#
_entry.id   AF-A0A958ASY4-F1
#
_cell.length_a   1.000
_cell.length_b   1.000
_cell.length_c   1.000
_cell.angle_alpha   90.00
_cell.angle_beta   90.00
_cell.angle_gamma   90.00
#
_symmetry.space_group_name_H-M   'P 1'
#
loop_
_entity.id
_entity.type
_entity.pdbx_description
1 polymer ?
#
loop_
_entity_poly.entity_id
_entity_poly.type
_entity_poly.pdbx_seq_one_letter_code
_entity_poly.pdbx_strand_id
1 'polypeptide(L)'
;MAAGAFRKTLNWIGLYLVWIVASLIVLVPIYWLFIVSARSRVELIGKPSFIQTTFFAENYTGPLTDPVFQRYMINSVVIATSNAILVAVLALLATYALTRWKLTGADNIFFWTITNRMAPPAAFLLPLFLMYTRVFHYDTWTLFDTRLGLILLYC
;
A
#
# COMPACT_ATOMS: atom_id res chain seq x y z
N MET A 1 -34.09 -12.76 34.15
CA MET A 1 -33.23 -11.60 33.78
C MET A 1 -31.73 -11.93 33.82
N ALA A 2 -31.21 -12.72 34.77
CA ALA A 2 -29.77 -13.02 34.87
C ALA A 2 -29.15 -13.85 33.72
N ALA A 3 -29.90 -14.81 33.12
CA ALA A 3 -29.38 -15.67 32.04
C ALA A 3 -29.03 -14.90 30.75
N GLY A 4 -29.69 -13.77 30.49
CA GLY A 4 -29.41 -12.93 29.31
C GLY A 4 -28.10 -12.15 29.44
N ALA A 5 -27.75 -11.72 30.65
CA ALA A 5 -26.47 -11.03 30.91
C ALA A 5 -25.28 -11.99 30.77
N PHE A 6 -25.41 -13.23 31.26
CA PHE A 6 -24.35 -14.24 31.16
C PHE A 6 -24.05 -14.64 29.70
N ARG A 7 -25.09 -14.85 28.87
CA ARG A 7 -24.91 -15.12 27.43
C ARG A 7 -24.27 -13.94 26.68
N LYS A 8 -24.60 -12.72 27.08
CA LYS A 8 -24.02 -11.50 26.50
C LYS A 8 -22.53 -11.40 26.84
N THR A 9 -22.14 -11.61 28.10
CA THR A 9 -20.73 -11.60 28.53
C THR A 9 -19.91 -12.69 27.85
N LEU A 10 -20.45 -13.90 27.70
CA LEU A 10 -19.78 -15.00 26.99
C LEU A 10 -19.53 -14.68 25.51
N ASN A 11 -20.49 -14.03 24.84
CA ASN A 11 -20.33 -13.58 23.46
C ASN A 11 -19.26 -12.50 23.31
N TRP A 12 -19.17 -11.55 24.25
CA TRP A 12 -18.11 -10.53 24.25
C TRP A 12 -16.73 -11.16 24.45
N ILE A 13 -16.59 -12.11 25.37
CA ILE A 13 -15.33 -12.83 25.59
C ILE A 13 -14.90 -13.57 24.32
N GLY A 14 -15.83 -14.29 23.67
CA GLY A 14 -15.56 -14.97 22.41
C GLY A 14 -15.14 -14.00 21.30
N LEU A 15 -15.83 -12.86 21.18
CA LEU A 15 -15.48 -11.81 20.21
C LEU A 15 -14.09 -11.23 20.48
N TYR A 16 -13.77 -10.90 21.74
CA TYR A 16 -12.43 -10.40 22.09
C TYR A 16 -11.34 -11.43 21.80
N LEU A 17 -11.58 -12.71 22.08
CA LEU A 17 -10.63 -13.78 21.77
C LEU A 17 -10.38 -13.87 20.27
N VAL A 18 -11.42 -13.80 19.43
CA VAL A 18 -11.28 -13.76 17.97
C VAL A 18 -10.45 -12.55 17.53
N TRP A 19 -10.71 -11.36 18.07
CA TRP A 19 -9.93 -10.17 17.72
C TRP A 19 -8.47 -10.24 18.16
N ILE A 20 -8.18 -10.86 19.32
CA ILE A 20 -6.82 -11.09 19.81
C ILE A 20 -6.08 -12.08 18.90
N VAL A 21 -6.72 -13.18 18.52
CA VAL A 21 -6.11 -14.16 17.61
C VAL A 21 -5.86 -13.53 16.23
N ALA A 22 -6.83 -12.79 15.70
CA ALA A 22 -6.69 -12.10 14.44
C ALA A 22 -5.55 -11.07 14.46
N SER A 23 -5.42 -10.29 15.54
CA SER A 23 -4.33 -9.31 15.67
C SER A 23 -2.97 -9.99 15.79
N LEU A 24 -2.87 -11.09 16.54
CA LEU A 24 -1.63 -11.87 16.65
C LEU A 24 -1.17 -12.41 15.29
N ILE A 25 -2.09 -12.94 14.48
CA ILE A 25 -1.76 -13.43 13.12
C ILE A 25 -1.16 -12.32 12.26
N VAL A 26 -1.69 -11.09 12.37
CA VAL A 26 -1.18 -9.92 11.63
C VAL A 26 0.15 -9.41 12.19
N LEU A 27 0.34 -9.45 13.52
CA LEU A 27 1.52 -8.91 14.19
C LEU A 27 2.75 -9.82 14.08
N VAL A 28 2.57 -11.15 13.99
CA VAL A 28 3.68 -12.11 13.85
C VAL A 28 4.61 -11.81 12.66
N PRO A 29 4.14 -11.60 11.42
CA PRO A 29 5.03 -11.25 10.31
C PRO A 29 5.69 -9.88 10.48
N ILE A 30 5.02 -8.92 11.12
CA ILE A 30 5.59 -7.59 11.41
C ILE A 30 6.74 -7.73 12.43
N TYR A 31 6.54 -8.52 13.48
CA TYR A 31 7.57 -8.86 14.45
C TYR A 31 8.76 -9.56 13.79
N TRP A 32 8.49 -10.50 12.89
CA TRP A 32 9.53 -11.17 12.13
C TRP A 32 10.36 -10.21 11.28
N LEU A 33 9.71 -9.26 10.58
CA LEU A 33 10.39 -8.22 9.81
C LEU A 33 11.30 -7.36 10.68
N PHE A 34 10.86 -6.99 11.88
CA PHE A 34 11.67 -6.24 12.84
C PHE A 34 12.93 -7.00 13.29
N ILE A 35 12.79 -8.31 13.57
CA ILE A 35 13.95 -9.13 13.93
C ILE A 35 14.93 -9.21 12.76
N VAL A 36 14.42 -9.44 11.55
CA VAL A 36 15.23 -9.55 10.33
C VAL A 36 15.96 -8.24 10.04
N SER A 37 15.32 -7.08 10.22
CA SER A 37 15.95 -5.77 10.01
C SER A 37 17.07 -5.48 11.00
N ALA A 38 17.03 -6.05 12.20
CA ALA A 38 18.08 -5.86 13.22
C ALA A 38 19.25 -6.85 13.12
N ARG A 39 19.21 -7.85 12.23
CA ARG A 39 20.22 -8.90 12.10
C ARG A 39 21.35 -8.55 11.14
N SER A 40 22.54 -9.09 11.40
CA SER A 40 23.65 -9.03 10.45
C SER A 40 23.40 -9.95 9.23
N ARG A 41 24.03 -9.66 8.09
CA ARG A 41 23.90 -10.49 6.87
C ARG A 41 24.28 -11.96 7.10
N VAL A 42 25.24 -12.22 7.98
CA VAL A 42 25.72 -13.58 8.31
C VAL A 42 24.63 -14.37 9.07
N GLU A 43 23.93 -13.72 10.01
CA GLU A 43 22.84 -14.35 10.77
C GLU A 43 21.59 -14.61 9.93
N LEU A 44 21.37 -13.82 8.86
CA LEU A 44 20.27 -14.03 7.93
C LEU A 44 20.42 -15.31 7.10
N ILE A 45 21.66 -15.73 6.82
CA ILE A 45 21.97 -16.96 6.07
C ILE A 45 21.94 -18.18 7.01
N GLY A 46 22.09 -17.97 8.32
CA GLY A 46 22.07 -19.02 9.34
C GLY A 46 20.67 -19.56 9.68
N LYS A 47 20.58 -20.27 10.81
CA LYS A 47 19.29 -20.82 11.28
C LYS A 47 18.34 -19.69 11.73
N PRO A 48 17.09 -19.66 11.24
CA PRO A 48 16.13 -18.64 11.65
C PRO A 48 15.76 -18.83 13.12
N SER A 49 16.02 -17.81 13.94
CA SER A 49 15.56 -17.73 15.33
C SER A 49 14.43 -16.69 15.45
N PHE A 50 13.46 -16.88 16.34
CA PHE A 50 12.48 -15.84 16.69
C PHE A 50 12.96 -14.90 17.79
N ILE A 51 14.13 -15.15 18.34
CA ILE A 51 14.71 -14.35 19.40
C ILE A 51 15.83 -13.50 18.80
N GLN A 52 15.84 -12.23 19.19
CA GLN A 52 16.90 -11.32 18.82
C GLN A 52 18.13 -11.56 19.69
N THR A 53 19.23 -11.97 19.07
CA THR A 53 20.51 -12.22 19.74
C THR A 53 21.46 -11.03 19.66
N THR A 54 21.40 -10.27 18.57
CA THR A 54 22.27 -9.14 18.29
C THR A 54 21.45 -7.99 17.69
N PHE A 55 21.95 -6.76 17.84
CA PHE A 55 21.34 -5.56 17.25
C PHE A 55 22.38 -4.88 16.35
N PHE A 56 22.21 -5.01 15.04
CA PHE A 56 23.10 -4.44 14.04
C PHE A 56 22.64 -3.01 13.66
N ALA A 57 23.12 -2.01 14.40
CA ALA A 57 22.71 -0.61 14.25
C ALA A 57 22.95 -0.03 12.84
N GLU A 58 23.95 -0.56 12.13
CA GLU A 58 24.31 -0.13 10.77
C GLU A 58 23.18 -0.38 9.75
N ASN A 59 22.29 -1.35 9.99
CA ASN A 59 21.12 -1.57 9.13
C ASN A 59 20.13 -0.40 9.19
N TYR A 60 20.15 0.39 10.28
CA TYR A 60 19.29 1.55 10.46
C TYR A 60 19.98 2.84 10.06
N THR A 61 21.27 2.99 10.37
CA THR A 61 22.02 4.21 10.02
C THR A 61 22.46 4.24 8.56
N GLY A 62 22.85 3.10 7.98
CA GLY A 62 23.35 3.00 6.60
C GLY A 62 22.37 3.56 5.56
N PRO A 63 21.11 3.09 5.50
CA PRO A 63 20.12 3.62 4.57
C PRO A 63 19.79 5.11 4.80
N LEU A 64 19.98 5.60 6.03
CA LEU A 64 19.74 7.00 6.37
C LEU A 64 20.92 7.90 5.98
N THR A 65 22.14 7.39 5.87
CA THR A 65 23.33 8.17 5.48
C THR A 65 23.69 8.03 4.01
N ASP A 66 23.24 6.96 3.34
CA ASP A 66 23.50 6.75 1.92
C ASP A 66 22.64 7.70 1.06
N PRO A 67 23.27 8.59 0.25
CA PRO A 67 22.55 9.57 -0.57
C PRO A 67 21.63 8.93 -1.61
N VAL A 68 21.91 7.70 -2.06
CA VAL A 68 21.07 6.97 -3.01
C VAL A 68 19.76 6.55 -2.35
N PHE A 69 19.84 5.96 -1.14
CA PHE A 69 18.65 5.57 -0.39
C PHE A 69 17.81 6.76 0.05
N GLN A 70 18.46 7.85 0.50
CA GLN A 70 17.75 9.11 0.80
C GLN A 70 16.97 9.62 -0.41
N ARG A 71 17.58 9.62 -1.60
CA ARG A 71 16.90 10.03 -2.84
C ARG A 71 15.71 9.14 -3.17
N TYR A 72 15.83 7.83 -2.98
CA TYR A 72 14.71 6.91 -3.17
C TYR A 72 13.58 7.16 -2.18
N MET A 73 13.90 7.39 -0.90
CA MET A 73 12.91 7.69 0.13
C MET A 73 12.16 9.00 -0.18
N ILE A 74 12.88 10.05 -0.58
CA ILE A 74 12.28 11.32 -1.00
C ILE A 74 11.41 11.13 -2.25
N ASN A 75 11.88 10.39 -3.25
CA ASN A 75 11.08 10.08 -4.45
C ASN A 75 9.78 9.38 -4.06
N SER A 76 9.82 8.36 -3.21
CA SER A 76 8.63 7.63 -2.76
C SER A 76 7.66 8.53 -2.01
N VAL A 77 8.15 9.38 -1.09
CA VAL A 77 7.29 10.31 -0.35
C VAL A 77 6.63 11.31 -1.30
N VAL A 78 7.39 11.91 -2.21
CA VAL A 78 6.85 12.87 -3.19
C VAL A 78 5.82 12.20 -4.08
N ILE A 79 6.13 11.02 -4.64
CA ILE A 79 5.22 10.30 -5.53
C ILE A 79 3.94 9.90 -4.80
N ALA A 80 4.05 9.29 -3.61
CA ALA A 80 2.89 8.82 -2.86
C ALA A 80 1.98 9.96 -2.39
N THR A 81 2.55 11.06 -1.89
CA THR A 81 1.77 12.20 -1.40
C THR A 81 1.13 12.98 -2.53
N SER A 82 1.85 13.27 -3.62
CA SER A 82 1.28 13.92 -4.80
C SER A 82 0.19 13.07 -5.45
N ASN A 83 0.37 11.75 -5.55
CA ASN A 83 -0.65 10.84 -6.04
C ASN A 83 -1.90 10.86 -5.15
N ALA A 84 -1.73 10.73 -3.82
CA ALA A 84 -2.85 10.72 -2.89
C ALA A 84 -3.68 12.01 -2.97
N ILE A 85 -3.03 13.17 -3.08
CA ILE A 85 -3.72 14.46 -3.22
C ILE A 85 -4.48 14.52 -4.54
N LEU A 86 -3.83 14.16 -5.66
CA LEU A 86 -4.44 14.19 -6.99
C LEU A 86 -5.67 13.28 -7.07
N VAL A 87 -5.52 12.02 -6.66
CA VAL A 87 -6.62 11.04 -6.63
C VAL A 87 -7.73 11.48 -5.70
N ALA A 88 -7.41 11.99 -4.50
CA ALA A 88 -8.44 12.43 -3.56
C ALA A 88 -9.28 13.58 -4.13
N VAL A 89 -8.64 14.57 -4.76
CA VAL A 89 -9.36 15.70 -5.39
C VAL A 89 -10.26 15.20 -6.53
N LEU A 90 -9.73 14.39 -7.45
CA LEU A 90 -10.50 13.87 -8.59
C LEU A 90 -11.64 12.96 -8.13
N ALA A 91 -11.38 12.05 -7.19
CA ALA A 91 -12.37 11.14 -6.65
C ALA A 91 -13.47 11.87 -5.89
N LEU A 92 -13.13 12.94 -5.16
CA LEU A 92 -14.12 13.76 -4.44
C LEU A 92 -15.05 14.47 -5.42
N LEU A 93 -14.53 15.07 -6.48
CA LEU A 93 -15.32 15.72 -7.53
C LEU A 93 -16.23 14.70 -8.25
N ALA A 94 -15.68 13.56 -8.64
CA ALA A 94 -16.42 12.50 -9.32
C ALA A 94 -17.54 11.92 -8.44
N THR A 95 -17.23 11.61 -7.18
CA THR A 95 -18.21 11.08 -6.21
C THR A 95 -19.29 12.10 -5.89
N TYR A 96 -18.93 13.38 -5.78
CA TYR A 96 -19.91 14.44 -5.56
C TYR A 96 -20.91 14.53 -6.72
N ALA A 97 -20.42 14.52 -7.97
CA ALA A 97 -21.27 14.54 -9.15
C ALA A 97 -22.22 13.33 -9.17
N LEU A 98 -21.70 12.11 -8.96
CA LEU A 98 -22.48 10.87 -8.99
C LEU A 98 -23.53 10.76 -7.87
N THR A 99 -23.29 11.38 -6.71
CA THR A 99 -24.21 11.31 -5.56
C THR A 99 -25.22 12.44 -5.50
N ARG A 100 -24.90 13.63 -6.04
CA ARG A 100 -25.76 14.82 -5.95
C ARG A 100 -26.55 15.10 -7.22
N TRP A 101 -26.04 14.72 -8.39
CA TRP A 101 -26.73 14.93 -9.65
C TRP A 101 -27.32 13.63 -10.17
N LYS A 102 -28.48 13.73 -10.82
CA LYS A 102 -29.10 12.60 -11.54
C LYS A 102 -28.40 12.44 -12.89
N LEU A 103 -27.18 11.89 -12.88
CA LEU A 103 -26.47 11.56 -14.11
C LEU A 103 -27.13 10.36 -14.80
N THR A 104 -27.43 10.51 -16.09
CA THR A 104 -27.83 9.39 -16.93
C THR A 104 -26.67 8.40 -17.03
N GLY A 105 -26.89 7.15 -16.61
CA GLY A 105 -25.87 6.10 -16.63
C GLY A 105 -24.94 6.08 -15.42
N ALA A 106 -25.29 6.74 -14.31
CA ALA A 106 -24.50 6.73 -13.06
C ALA A 106 -24.15 5.30 -12.59
N ASP A 107 -25.10 4.37 -12.67
CA ASP A 107 -24.88 2.96 -12.29
C ASP A 107 -23.84 2.26 -13.16
N ASN A 108 -23.84 2.55 -14.48
CA ASN A 108 -22.85 1.99 -15.40
C ASN A 108 -21.45 2.56 -15.13
N ILE A 109 -21.34 3.86 -14.87
CA ILE A 109 -20.06 4.51 -14.52
C ILE A 109 -19.50 3.91 -13.22
N PHE A 110 -20.36 3.73 -12.22
CA PHE A 110 -19.97 3.11 -10.95
C PHE A 110 -19.53 1.65 -11.15
N PHE A 111 -20.31 0.86 -11.87
CA PHE A 111 -19.99 -0.54 -12.17
C PHE A 111 -18.66 -0.69 -12.92
N TRP A 112 -18.42 0.15 -13.94
CA TRP A 112 -17.18 0.14 -14.70
C TRP A 112 -15.96 0.49 -13.83
N THR A 113 -16.11 1.49 -12.95
CA THR A 113 -15.05 1.90 -12.02
C THR A 113 -14.66 0.78 -11.06
N ILE A 114 -15.64 0.05 -10.50
CA ILE A 114 -15.37 -1.08 -9.61
C ILE A 114 -14.72 -2.24 -10.38
N THR A 115 -15.21 -2.55 -11.58
CA THR A 115 -14.67 -3.64 -12.41
C THR A 115 -13.20 -3.42 -12.76
N ASN A 116 -12.80 -2.18 -13.10
CA ASN A 116 -11.40 -1.84 -13.34
C ASN A 116 -10.49 -2.10 -12.13
N ARG A 117 -10.99 -1.93 -10.89
CA ARG A 117 -10.22 -2.22 -9.66
C ARG A 117 -10.06 -3.71 -9.36
N MET A 118 -10.90 -4.57 -9.96
CA MET A 118 -10.82 -6.03 -9.80
C MET A 118 -9.86 -6.66 -10.82
N ALA A 119 -9.59 -5.96 -11.93
CA ALA A 119 -8.69 -6.46 -12.97
C ALA A 119 -7.25 -6.56 -12.43
N PRO A 120 -6.51 -7.61 -12.80
CA PRO A 120 -5.18 -7.84 -12.28
C PRO A 120 -4.22 -6.75 -12.78
N PRO A 121 -3.44 -6.10 -11.90
CA PRO A 121 -2.54 -5.01 -12.30
C PRO A 121 -1.48 -5.48 -13.32
N ALA A 122 -1.09 -6.75 -13.27
CA ALA A 122 -0.15 -7.36 -14.22
C ALA A 122 -0.63 -7.28 -15.69
N ALA A 123 -1.95 -7.34 -15.94
CA ALA A 123 -2.50 -7.28 -17.30
C ALA A 123 -2.30 -5.90 -17.94
N PHE A 124 -2.21 -4.84 -17.14
CA PHE A 124 -2.04 -3.46 -17.61
C PHE A 124 -0.57 -3.05 -17.75
N LEU A 125 0.38 -3.82 -17.21
CA LEU A 125 1.78 -3.45 -17.17
C LEU A 125 2.38 -3.25 -18.56
N LEU A 126 2.18 -4.21 -19.48
CA LEU A 126 2.71 -4.10 -20.85
C LEU A 126 2.05 -2.97 -21.66
N PRO A 127 0.71 -2.84 -21.69
CA PRO A 127 0.06 -1.71 -22.34
C PRO A 127 0.52 -0.34 -21.82
N LEU A 128 0.61 -0.18 -20.49
CA LEU A 128 1.05 1.08 -19.87
C LEU A 128 2.53 1.36 -20.20
N PHE A 129 3.39 0.36 -20.18
CA PHE A 129 4.79 0.51 -20.58
C PHE A 129 4.91 1.01 -22.03
N LEU A 130 4.17 0.41 -22.96
CA LEU A 130 4.16 0.83 -24.36
C LEU A 130 3.59 2.24 -24.53
N MET A 131 2.55 2.60 -23.76
CA MET A 131 1.97 3.93 -23.78
C MET A 131 2.99 4.99 -23.31
N TYR A 132 3.72 4.73 -22.23
CA TYR A 132 4.71 5.67 -21.69
C TYR A 132 5.97 5.80 -22.54
N THR A 133 6.34 4.74 -23.27
CA THR A 133 7.55 4.71 -24.12
C THR A 133 7.31 5.15 -25.55
N ARG A 134 6.11 4.90 -26.12
CA ARG A 134 5.82 5.17 -27.54
C ARG A 134 4.82 6.29 -27.77
N VAL A 135 3.83 6.45 -26.90
CA VAL A 135 2.73 7.41 -27.10
C VAL A 135 3.03 8.73 -26.38
N PHE A 136 3.48 8.67 -25.13
CA PHE A 136 3.85 9.84 -24.33
C PHE A 136 5.32 10.25 -24.47
N HIS A 137 5.88 10.03 -25.67
CA HIS A 137 7.22 10.43 -26.06
C HIS A 137 7.10 11.49 -27.16
N TYR A 138 7.43 12.74 -26.83
CA TYR A 138 7.40 13.86 -27.77
C TYR A 138 8.76 14.55 -27.79
N ASP A 139 9.58 14.27 -28.80
CA ASP A 139 10.96 14.75 -29.04
C ASP A 139 11.91 14.69 -27.82
N THR A 140 11.75 15.61 -26.85
CA THR A 140 12.59 15.74 -25.64
C THR A 140 11.82 15.44 -24.35
N TRP A 141 10.49 15.42 -24.39
CA TRP A 141 9.64 15.18 -23.22
C TRP A 141 9.19 13.72 -23.20
N THR A 142 9.55 13.02 -22.13
CA THR A 142 9.19 11.62 -21.92
C THR A 142 8.59 11.46 -20.53
N LEU A 143 7.46 10.75 -20.42
CA LEU A 143 6.90 10.39 -19.11
C LEU A 143 7.62 9.18 -18.51
N PHE A 144 8.33 8.42 -19.35
CA PHE A 144 9.12 7.28 -18.94
C PHE A 144 10.26 7.70 -17.99
N ASP A 145 10.45 6.94 -16.91
CA ASP A 145 11.47 7.19 -15.88
C ASP A 145 11.39 8.56 -15.18
N THR A 146 10.18 9.15 -15.10
CA THR A 146 9.96 10.41 -14.39
C THR A 146 9.07 10.25 -13.16
N ARG A 147 9.24 11.15 -12.17
CA ARG A 147 8.35 11.21 -10.99
C ARG A 147 6.90 11.46 -11.40
N LEU A 148 6.68 12.35 -12.37
CA LEU A 148 5.35 12.68 -12.88
C LEU A 148 4.70 11.46 -13.53
N GLY A 149 5.46 10.72 -14.34
CA GLY A 149 4.98 9.50 -14.95
C GLY A 149 4.56 8.45 -13.92
N LEU A 150 5.35 8.26 -12.86
CA LEU A 150 4.96 7.36 -11.78
C LEU A 150 3.72 7.84 -11.01
N ILE A 151 3.60 9.15 -10.74
CA ILE A 151 2.40 9.71 -10.09
C ILE A 151 1.14 9.41 -10.91
N LEU A 152 1.18 9.65 -12.23
CA LEU A 152 0.03 9.39 -13.11
C LEU A 152 -0.26 7.90 -13.29
N LEU A 153 0.74 7.04 -13.23
CA LEU A 153 0.55 5.59 -13.34
C LEU A 153 -0.15 4.99 -12.12
N TYR A 154 0.04 5.58 -10.93
CA TYR A 154 -0.60 5.14 -9.69
C TYR A 154 -1.96 5.82 -9.41
N CYS A 155 -2.43 6.71 -10.29
CA CYS A 155 -3.77 7.30 -10.25
C CYS A 155 -4.83 6.36 -10.84
#